data_AF-A0A5M7PYA2-F1
#
_entry.id   AF-A0A5M7PYA2-F1
#
_cell.length_a   1.000
_cell.length_b   1.000
_cell.length_c   1.000
_cell.angle_alpha   90.00
_cell.angle_beta   90.00
_cell.angle_gamma   90.00
#
_symmetry.space_group_name_H-M   'P 1'
#
loop_
_entity.id
_entity.type
_entity.pdbx_description
1 polymer ?
#
loop_
_entity_poly.entity_id
_entity_poly.type
_entity_poly.pdbx_seq_one_letter_code
_entity_poly.pdbx_strand_id
1 'polypeptide(L)'
;MENRLFYLAMGSALVPLFITIIQFVIFSINKEKYESLLSFYHVARFELPPLYRFYGSMGFLGSFGMSYFFSRLKKGKKVIFQPRQHVAFTEHLKGMNYNLTGWIDNYYYLSLLSLFLYAVFLIISLVKAIITQF
;
A
#
# COMPACT_ATOMS: atom_id res chain seq x y z
N MET A 1 33.58 -9.06 -6.12
CA MET A 1 32.23 -9.44 -5.65
C MET A 1 31.59 -8.31 -4.86
N GLU A 2 32.35 -7.63 -3.99
CA GLU A 2 31.88 -6.50 -3.16
C GLU A 2 31.26 -5.33 -3.94
N ASN A 3 31.88 -4.87 -5.02
CA ASN A 3 31.33 -3.75 -5.80
C ASN A 3 29.95 -4.07 -6.42
N ARG A 4 29.70 -5.33 -6.81
CA ARG A 4 28.40 -5.74 -7.38
C ARG A 4 27.31 -5.76 -6.31
N LEU A 5 27.61 -6.29 -5.12
CA LEU A 5 26.71 -6.27 -3.97
C LEU A 5 26.37 -4.84 -3.54
N PHE A 6 27.37 -3.94 -3.56
CA PHE A 6 27.16 -2.53 -3.25
C PHE A 6 26.22 -1.84 -4.23
N TYR A 7 26.43 -1.99 -5.55
CA TYR A 7 25.52 -1.38 -6.54
C TYR A 7 24.11 -1.97 -6.49
N LEU A 8 23.97 -3.28 -6.21
CA LEU A 8 22.66 -3.91 -6.02
C LEU A 8 21.94 -3.39 -4.77
N ALA A 9 22.65 -3.23 -3.65
CA ALA A 9 22.09 -2.62 -2.45
C ALA A 9 21.68 -1.16 -2.71
N MET A 10 22.53 -0.38 -3.38
CA MET A 10 22.24 1.02 -3.70
C MET A 10 21.01 1.16 -4.62
N GLY A 11 20.90 0.33 -5.65
CA GLY A 11 19.72 0.29 -6.54
C GLY A 11 18.44 -0.11 -5.80
N SER A 12 18.52 -1.17 -4.97
CA SER A 12 17.37 -1.63 -4.17
C SER A 12 16.95 -0.67 -3.06
N ALA A 13 17.78 0.32 -2.70
CA ALA A 13 17.40 1.43 -1.82
C ALA A 13 16.85 2.63 -2.59
N LEU A 14 17.47 3.03 -3.70
CA LEU A 14 17.08 4.22 -4.45
C LEU A 14 15.78 4.05 -5.23
N VAL A 15 15.58 2.90 -5.89
CA VAL A 15 14.36 2.64 -6.67
C VAL A 15 13.08 2.74 -5.83
N PRO A 16 12.94 2.09 -4.66
CA PRO A 16 11.73 2.23 -3.85
C PRO A 16 11.54 3.64 -3.28
N LEU A 17 12.61 4.42 -3.09
CA LEU A 17 12.49 5.84 -2.74
C LEU A 17 11.83 6.64 -3.87
N PHE A 18 12.24 6.45 -5.12
CA PHE A 18 11.57 7.05 -6.28
C PHE A 18 10.12 6.59 -6.42
N ILE A 19 9.84 5.30 -6.19
CA ILE A 19 8.47 4.78 -6.17
C ILE A 19 7.64 5.50 -5.09
N THR A 20 8.20 5.71 -3.89
CA THR A 20 7.52 6.42 -2.80
C THR A 20 7.18 7.87 -3.19
N ILE A 21 8.08 8.56 -3.90
CA ILE A 21 7.83 9.92 -4.43
C ILE A 21 6.69 9.89 -5.46
N ILE A 22 6.73 8.94 -6.40
CA ILE A 22 5.65 8.76 -7.39
C ILE A 22 4.31 8.49 -6.69
N GLN A 23 4.31 7.65 -5.66
CA GLN A 23 3.12 7.38 -4.85
C GLN A 23 2.62 8.64 -4.14
N PHE A 24 3.51 9.47 -3.60
CA PHE A 24 3.10 10.75 -3.01
C PHE A 24 2.40 11.66 -4.03
N VAL A 25 2.90 11.71 -5.26
CA VAL A 25 2.26 12.47 -6.35
C VAL A 25 0.89 11.88 -6.71
N ILE A 26 0.81 10.56 -6.90
CA ILE A 26 -0.47 9.87 -7.20
C ILE A 26 -1.48 10.09 -6.07
N PHE A 27 -1.05 10.00 -4.81
CA PHE A 27 -1.89 10.23 -3.65
C PHE A 27 -2.42 11.67 -3.63
N SER A 28 -1.52 12.64 -3.83
CA SER A 28 -1.88 14.06 -3.88
C SER A 28 -2.92 14.36 -4.95
N ILE A 29 -2.75 13.81 -6.16
CA ILE A 29 -3.72 13.96 -7.27
C ILE A 29 -5.07 13.30 -6.95
N ASN A 30 -5.06 12.16 -6.25
CA ASN A 30 -6.27 11.39 -5.93
C ASN A 30 -6.78 11.63 -4.50
N LYS A 31 -6.31 12.68 -3.82
CA LYS A 31 -6.61 12.92 -2.40
C LYS A 31 -8.11 13.03 -2.16
N GLU A 32 -8.83 13.77 -3.00
CA GLU A 32 -10.29 13.90 -2.88
C GLU A 32 -11.01 12.56 -3.07
N LYS A 33 -10.54 11.74 -4.00
CA LYS A 33 -11.06 10.38 -4.22
C LYS A 33 -10.81 9.48 -3.02
N TYR A 34 -9.63 9.60 -2.42
CA TYR A 34 -9.27 8.89 -1.20
C TYR A 34 -10.14 9.30 -0.01
N GLU A 35 -10.34 10.60 0.23
CA GLU A 35 -11.22 11.09 1.29
C GLU A 35 -12.68 10.72 1.04
N SER A 36 -13.14 10.74 -0.21
CA SER A 36 -14.48 10.25 -0.57
C SER A 36 -14.63 8.76 -0.27
N LEU A 37 -13.61 7.95 -0.57
CA LEU A 37 -13.61 6.53 -0.20
C LEU A 37 -13.67 6.34 1.32
N LEU A 38 -12.94 7.16 2.09
CA LEU A 38 -12.98 7.12 3.56
C LEU A 38 -14.32 7.59 4.14
N SER A 39 -14.95 8.60 3.54
CA SER A 39 -16.22 9.14 4.04
C SER A 39 -17.38 8.15 3.86
N PHE A 40 -17.35 7.30 2.83
CA PHE A 40 -18.34 6.24 2.66
C PHE A 40 -18.42 5.28 3.86
N TYR A 41 -17.32 5.07 4.60
CA TYR A 41 -17.36 4.24 5.80
C TYR A 41 -18.10 4.90 6.95
N HIS A 42 -17.98 6.22 7.08
CA HIS A 42 -18.71 6.97 8.09
C HIS A 42 -20.20 7.04 7.79
N VAL A 43 -20.57 7.17 6.51
CA VAL A 43 -21.97 7.35 6.08
C VAL A 43 -22.73 6.02 5.98
N ALA A 44 -22.13 4.97 5.43
CA ALA A 44 -22.81 3.71 5.16
C ALA A 44 -22.90 2.75 6.36
N ARG A 45 -22.58 3.21 7.58
CA ARG A 45 -22.49 2.41 8.82
C ARG A 45 -21.52 1.22 8.74
N PHE A 46 -20.58 1.23 7.80
CA PHE A 46 -19.54 0.20 7.72
C PHE A 46 -18.41 0.54 8.68
N GLU A 47 -18.29 -0.24 9.76
CA GLU A 47 -17.18 -0.08 10.71
C GLU A 47 -15.86 -0.58 10.10
N LEU A 48 -14.91 0.35 9.96
CA LEU A 48 -13.52 0.00 9.68
C LEU A 48 -12.90 -0.73 10.87
N PRO A 49 -12.23 -1.87 10.65
CA PRO A 49 -11.42 -2.51 11.69
C PRO A 49 -10.37 -1.52 12.23
N PRO A 50 -9.97 -1.61 13.51
CA PRO A 50 -9.10 -0.62 14.16
C PRO A 50 -7.81 -0.30 13.38
N LEU A 51 -7.17 -1.31 12.79
CA LEU A 51 -5.96 -1.14 11.98
C LEU A 51 -6.19 -0.20 10.77
N TYR A 52 -7.30 -0.38 10.06
CA TYR A 52 -7.62 0.43 8.88
C TYR A 52 -8.15 1.80 9.25
N ARG A 53 -8.78 1.93 10.43
CA ARG A 53 -9.13 3.25 10.99
C ARG A 53 -7.87 4.06 11.29
N PHE A 54 -6.87 3.42 11.87
CA PHE A 54 -5.56 4.03 12.09
C PHE A 54 -4.91 4.43 10.76
N TYR A 55 -4.84 3.53 9.76
CA TYR A 55 -4.31 3.88 8.44
C TYR A 55 -5.08 5.02 7.77
N GLY A 56 -6.41 5.04 7.81
CA GLY A 56 -7.22 6.14 7.28
C GLY A 56 -6.87 7.50 7.91
N SER A 57 -6.50 7.52 9.20
CA SER A 57 -6.14 8.75 9.92
C SER A 57 -4.75 9.32 9.58
N MET A 58 -3.87 8.52 8.97
CA MET A 58 -2.48 8.90 8.69
C MET A 58 -2.28 9.60 7.34
N GLY A 59 -3.34 9.78 6.55
CA GLY A 59 -3.26 10.34 5.21
C GLY A 59 -2.32 9.54 4.30
N PHE A 60 -1.32 10.20 3.70
CA PHE A 60 -0.39 9.56 2.79
C PHE A 60 0.32 8.33 3.40
N LEU A 61 0.77 8.42 4.65
CA LEU A 61 1.52 7.31 5.28
C LEU A 61 0.65 6.06 5.50
N GLY A 62 -0.65 6.24 5.72
CA GLY A 62 -1.59 5.12 5.84
C GLY A 62 -2.25 4.71 4.52
N SER A 63 -2.06 5.51 3.46
CA SER A 63 -2.62 5.23 2.13
C SER A 63 -2.14 3.89 1.55
N PHE A 64 -0.93 3.44 1.90
CA PHE A 64 -0.40 2.13 1.51
C PHE A 64 -1.29 0.99 2.03
N GLY A 65 -1.54 0.99 3.35
CA GLY A 65 -2.38 -0.01 4.01
C GLY A 65 -3.84 0.06 3.55
N MET A 66 -4.35 1.28 3.33
CA MET A 66 -5.70 1.47 2.78
C MET A 66 -5.81 0.98 1.33
N SER A 67 -4.80 1.21 0.48
CA SER A 67 -4.83 0.73 -0.90
C SER A 67 -4.88 -0.80 -0.98
N TYR A 68 -4.15 -1.50 -0.09
CA TYR A 68 -4.27 -2.93 0.10
C TYR A 68 -5.70 -3.31 0.48
N PHE A 69 -6.27 -2.66 1.50
CA PHE A 69 -7.62 -2.96 1.99
C PHE A 69 -8.67 -2.86 0.89
N PHE A 70 -8.72 -1.71 0.20
CA PHE A 70 -9.66 -1.44 -0.87
C PHE A 70 -9.47 -2.36 -2.08
N SER A 71 -8.23 -2.51 -2.57
CA SER A 71 -7.93 -3.35 -3.74
C SER A 71 -8.33 -4.79 -3.50
N ARG A 72 -8.00 -5.34 -2.32
CA ARG A 72 -8.32 -6.72 -1.95
C ARG A 72 -9.81 -6.93 -1.80
N LEU A 73 -10.51 -6.06 -1.07
CA LEU A 73 -11.96 -6.19 -0.86
C LEU A 73 -12.74 -6.03 -2.16
N LYS A 74 -12.39 -5.06 -3.01
CA LYS A 74 -12.99 -4.92 -4.35
C LYS A 74 -12.86 -6.20 -5.18
N LYS A 75 -11.74 -6.89 -5.07
CA LYS A 75 -11.47 -8.18 -5.74
C LYS A 75 -12.06 -9.40 -5.00
N GLY A 76 -12.82 -9.21 -3.92
CA GLY A 76 -13.38 -10.29 -3.10
C GLY A 76 -12.31 -11.11 -2.37
N LYS A 77 -11.10 -10.58 -2.21
CA LYS A 77 -9.99 -11.26 -1.52
C LYS A 77 -10.02 -10.94 -0.03
N LYS A 78 -9.59 -11.90 0.79
CA LYS A 78 -9.43 -11.71 2.24
C LYS A 78 -8.40 -10.62 2.55
N VAL A 79 -8.65 -9.86 3.60
CA VAL A 79 -7.76 -8.85 4.19
C VAL A 79 -7.41 -9.24 5.63
N ILE A 80 -6.27 -8.76 6.11
CA ILE A 80 -5.88 -8.90 7.52
C ILE A 80 -6.87 -8.09 8.36
N PHE A 81 -7.55 -8.67 9.35
CA PHE A 81 -8.70 -8.07 10.04
C PHE A 81 -9.88 -7.78 9.10
N GLN A 82 -10.63 -8.81 8.76
CA GLN A 82 -11.78 -8.71 7.87
C GLN A 82 -12.93 -7.95 8.56
N PRO A 83 -13.58 -6.97 7.90
CA PRO A 83 -14.75 -6.29 8.47
C PRO A 83 -15.91 -7.28 8.65
N ARG A 84 -16.72 -7.08 9.70
CA ARG A 84 -17.85 -7.97 10.01
C ARG A 84 -18.83 -8.10 8.83
N GLN A 85 -19.09 -7.00 8.13
CA GLN A 85 -19.99 -6.92 6.98
C GLN A 85 -19.26 -6.98 5.63
N HIS A 86 -18.20 -7.78 5.54
CA HIS A 86 -17.32 -7.81 4.35
C HIS A 86 -18.02 -8.15 3.02
N VAL A 87 -19.12 -8.91 3.03
CA VAL A 87 -19.87 -9.27 1.81
C VAL A 87 -20.56 -8.02 1.23
N ALA A 88 -21.41 -7.38 2.03
CA ALA A 88 -22.08 -6.13 1.65
C ALA A 88 -21.06 -5.03 1.29
N PHE A 89 -19.94 -4.98 2.02
CA PHE A 89 -18.86 -4.05 1.74
C PHE A 89 -18.19 -4.30 0.38
N THR A 90 -17.92 -5.57 0.05
CA THR A 90 -17.34 -5.97 -1.24
C THR A 90 -18.29 -5.63 -2.39
N GLU A 91 -19.58 -5.90 -2.23
CA GLU A 91 -20.60 -5.58 -3.24
C GLU A 91 -20.69 -4.06 -3.47
N HIS A 92 -20.68 -3.27 -2.40
CA HIS A 92 -20.67 -1.82 -2.50
C HIS A 92 -19.42 -1.29 -3.21
N LEU A 93 -18.23 -1.79 -2.86
CA LEU A 93 -16.98 -1.42 -3.55
C LEU A 93 -16.99 -1.78 -5.04
N LYS A 94 -17.61 -2.91 -5.41
CA LYS A 94 -17.74 -3.35 -6.81
C LYS A 94 -18.71 -2.47 -7.61
N GLY A 95 -19.75 -1.94 -6.97
CA GLY A 95 -20.72 -1.03 -7.58
C GLY A 95 -20.23 0.41 -7.74
N MET A 96 -19.11 0.78 -7.11
CA MET A 96 -18.57 2.15 -7.21
C MET A 96 -17.96 2.47 -8.58
N ASN A 97 -18.06 3.74 -8.97
CA ASN A 97 -17.52 4.24 -10.22
C ASN A 97 -16.02 3.93 -10.35
N TYR A 98 -15.62 3.40 -11.52
CA TYR A 98 -14.23 3.11 -11.83
C TYR A 98 -13.32 4.34 -11.71
N ASN A 99 -13.81 5.56 -12.01
CA ASN A 99 -13.03 6.78 -11.86
C ASN A 99 -12.58 7.03 -10.40
N LEU A 100 -13.38 6.58 -9.42
CA LEU A 100 -13.08 6.72 -8.00
C LEU A 100 -12.07 5.66 -7.52
N THR A 101 -12.16 4.44 -8.04
CA THR A 101 -11.43 3.27 -7.51
C THR A 101 -10.30 2.75 -8.41
N GLY A 102 -10.19 3.22 -9.65
CA GLY A 102 -9.28 2.68 -10.66
C GLY A 102 -7.80 2.89 -10.33
N TRP A 103 -7.45 3.96 -9.63
CA TRP A 103 -6.09 4.26 -9.23
C TRP A 103 -5.56 3.35 -8.09
N ILE A 104 -6.47 2.79 -7.28
CA ILE A 104 -6.14 2.03 -6.06
C ILE A 104 -5.31 0.79 -6.38
N ASP A 105 -5.68 0.08 -7.45
CA ASP A 105 -5.00 -1.17 -7.83
C ASP A 105 -3.54 -0.90 -8.22
N ASN A 106 -3.30 0.10 -9.07
CA ASN A 106 -1.95 0.50 -9.46
C ASN A 106 -1.15 1.01 -8.26
N TYR A 107 -1.77 1.82 -7.40
CA TYR A 107 -1.17 2.31 -6.18
C TYR A 107 -0.74 1.18 -5.23
N TYR A 108 -1.60 0.17 -5.09
CA TYR A 108 -1.33 -1.02 -4.29
C TYR A 108 -0.17 -1.84 -4.87
N TYR A 109 -0.14 -2.06 -6.19
CA TYR A 109 0.97 -2.79 -6.81
C TYR A 109 2.31 -2.04 -6.71
N LEU A 110 2.30 -0.71 -6.84
CA LEU A 110 3.49 0.11 -6.56
C LEU A 110 3.95 -0.03 -5.10
N SER A 111 3.00 -0.08 -4.15
CA SER A 111 3.31 -0.29 -2.73
C SER A 111 3.98 -1.64 -2.49
N LEU A 112 3.44 -2.71 -3.08
CA LEU A 112 4.01 -4.05 -3.00
C LEU A 112 5.41 -4.11 -3.62
N LEU A 113 5.59 -3.49 -4.78
CA LEU A 113 6.89 -3.44 -5.44
C LEU A 113 7.92 -2.69 -4.57
N SER A 114 7.54 -1.55 -4.00
CA SER A 114 8.41 -0.80 -3.09
C SER A 114 8.77 -1.62 -1.85
N LEU A 115 7.80 -2.29 -1.22
CA LEU A 115 8.03 -3.15 -0.05
C LEU A 115 8.96 -4.32 -0.40
N PHE A 116 8.77 -4.94 -1.56
CA PHE A 116 9.62 -6.02 -2.03
C PHE A 116 11.07 -5.56 -2.22
N LEU A 117 11.29 -4.40 -2.86
CA LEU A 117 12.63 -3.85 -3.06
C LEU A 117 13.30 -3.49 -1.74
N TYR A 118 12.57 -2.91 -0.78
CA TYR A 118 13.10 -2.68 0.57
C TYR A 118 13.45 -3.99 1.28
N ALA A 119 12.65 -5.04 1.14
CA ALA A 119 12.98 -6.35 1.70
C ALA A 119 14.26 -6.94 1.08
N VAL A 120 14.43 -6.84 -0.24
CA VAL A 120 15.66 -7.24 -0.94
C VAL A 120 16.86 -6.43 -0.44
N PHE A 121 16.71 -5.11 -0.30
CA PHE A 121 17.76 -4.25 0.25
C PHE A 121 18.19 -4.68 1.66
N LEU A 122 17.24 -4.99 2.55
CA LEU A 122 17.52 -5.46 3.91
C LEU A 122 18.29 -6.79 3.88
N ILE A 123 17.88 -7.74 3.04
CA ILE A 123 18.56 -9.04 2.93
C ILE A 123 19.99 -8.86 2.44
N ILE A 124 20.21 -8.07 1.37
CA ILE A 124 21.56 -7.81 0.84
C ILE A 124 22.43 -7.13 1.90
N SER A 125 21.87 -6.17 2.63
CA SER A 125 22.59 -5.44 3.68
C SER A 125 22.98 -6.35 4.84
N LEU A 126 22.09 -7.27 5.26
CA LEU A 126 22.38 -8.28 6.28
C LEU A 126 23.48 -9.25 5.82
N VAL A 127 23.39 -9.76 4.58
CA VAL A 127 24.41 -10.65 4.01
C VAL A 127 25.78 -9.95 3.98
N LYS A 128 25.82 -8.69 3.54
CA LYS A 128 27.06 -7.90 3.54
C LYS A 128 27.61 -7.73 4.96
N ALA A 129 26.76 -7.38 5.93
CA ALA A 129 27.17 -7.19 7.32
C ALA A 129 27.78 -8.47 7.93
N ILE A 130 27.19 -9.63 7.65
CA ILE A 130 27.72 -10.93 8.07
C ILE A 130 29.09 -11.18 7.42
N ILE A 131 29.20 -10.99 6.09
CA ILE A 131 30.48 -11.21 5.37
C ILE A 131 31.59 -10.29 5.90
N THR A 132 31.30 -9.03 6.22
CA THR A 132 32.31 -8.08 6.73
C THR A 132 32.75 -8.36 8.17
N GLN A 133 31.99 -9.14 8.94
CA GLN A 133 32.37 -9.54 10.29
C GLN A 133 33.31 -10.76 10.35
N PHE A 134 33.44 -11.50 9.24
CA PHE A 134 34.33 -12.67 9.09
C PHE A 134 35.48 -12.37 8.14
#